data_AF-A0A1G5CS55-F1
#
_entry.id   AF-A0A1G5CS55-F1
#
_cell.length_a   1.000
_cell.length_b   1.000
_cell.length_c   1.000
_cell.angle_alpha   90.00
_cell.angle_beta   90.00
_cell.angle_gamma   90.00
#
_symmetry.space_group_name_H-M   'P 1'
#
loop_
_entity.id
_entity.type
_entity.pdbx_description
1 polymer ?
#
loop_
_entity_poly.entity_id
_entity_poly.type
_entity_poly.pdbx_seq_one_letter_code
_entity_poly.pdbx_strand_id
1 'polypeptide(L)'
;MFVKICKTINKIFFWILGILVLGALVFAIGFKIYTGDYYRADSEVISEIAGKSNDQVQVFSDDDLFVFVPSRSEVKAVIVFYPGGKVEYQAYSGLMYELADRGFLCLLPRMPENLAFLRSNAADIIKNKYPDAAKYAGDLDWYLAGHSLGGVAATTYLGEQEDGEYKGIILCASYPGVDLSQKDVRLLSIYGSEDTVLNMNNYDKSRTFWPSESEEYVIDGGIHSYFGSYGIQEGDGNPSITDLEQIEIAADVISSFICE
;
A
#
# COMPACT_ATOMS: atom_id res chain seq x y z
N MET A 1 -43.26 9.55 -43.42
CA MET A 1 -42.89 8.31 -42.69
C MET A 1 -41.54 8.46 -41.97
N PHE A 2 -40.48 8.88 -42.67
CA PHE A 2 -39.14 9.10 -42.13
C PHE A 2 -39.02 10.01 -40.88
N VAL A 3 -39.71 11.17 -40.85
CA VAL A 3 -39.63 12.12 -39.72
C VAL A 3 -40.20 11.55 -38.41
N LYS A 4 -41.23 10.69 -38.47
CA LYS A 4 -41.79 10.02 -37.29
C LYS A 4 -40.85 8.95 -36.75
N ILE A 5 -40.18 8.20 -37.63
CA ILE A 5 -39.20 7.17 -37.26
C ILE A 5 -37.99 7.81 -36.56
N CYS A 6 -37.46 8.91 -37.10
CA CYS A 6 -36.36 9.68 -36.50
C CYS A 6 -36.71 10.23 -35.09
N LYS A 7 -37.93 10.75 -34.90
CA LYS A 7 -38.39 11.21 -33.57
C LYS A 7 -38.55 10.09 -32.55
N THR A 8 -38.99 8.91 -32.98
CA THR A 8 -39.13 7.74 -32.10
C THR A 8 -37.77 7.15 -31.71
N ILE A 9 -36.82 7.09 -32.66
CA ILE A 9 -35.43 6.66 -32.39
C ILE A 9 -34.75 7.61 -31.39
N ASN A 10 -34.90 8.93 -31.56
CA ASN A 10 -34.35 9.89 -30.60
C ASN A 10 -34.95 9.73 -29.20
N LYS A 11 -36.26 9.48 -29.09
CA LYS A 11 -36.89 9.20 -27.78
C LYS A 11 -36.33 7.94 -27.13
N ILE A 12 -36.24 6.83 -27.86
CA ILE A 12 -35.68 5.57 -27.34
C ILE A 12 -34.22 5.76 -26.91
N PHE A 13 -33.43 6.49 -27.69
CA PHE A 13 -32.05 6.85 -27.34
C PHE A 13 -31.99 7.64 -26.03
N PHE A 14 -32.81 8.69 -25.85
CA PHE A 14 -32.85 9.45 -24.59
C PHE A 14 -33.35 8.62 -23.40
N TRP A 15 -34.25 7.66 -23.61
CA TRP A 15 -34.68 6.73 -22.56
C TRP A 15 -33.56 5.76 -22.15
N ILE A 16 -32.85 5.17 -23.12
CA ILE A 16 -31.70 4.31 -22.85
C ILE A 16 -30.60 5.10 -22.14
N LEU A 17 -30.30 6.31 -22.62
CA LEU A 17 -29.33 7.19 -21.97
C LEU A 17 -29.76 7.54 -20.53
N GLY A 18 -31.05 7.83 -20.31
CA GLY A 18 -31.59 8.07 -18.96
C GLY A 18 -31.44 6.87 -18.02
N ILE A 19 -31.68 5.65 -18.51
CA ILE A 19 -31.49 4.42 -17.74
C ILE A 19 -30.00 4.19 -17.43
N LEU A 20 -29.11 4.42 -18.39
CA LEU A 20 -27.66 4.29 -18.17
C LEU A 20 -27.15 5.31 -17.15
N VAL A 21 -27.59 6.57 -17.24
CA VAL A 21 -27.23 7.62 -16.28
C VAL A 21 -27.76 7.28 -14.89
N LEU A 22 -29.01 6.83 -14.77
CA LEU A 22 -29.57 6.40 -13.49
C LEU A 22 -28.82 5.20 -12.91
N GLY A 23 -28.49 4.22 -13.74
CA GLY A 23 -27.69 3.06 -13.34
C GLY A 23 -26.30 3.46 -12.84
N ALA A 24 -25.61 4.37 -13.55
CA ALA A 24 -24.32 4.90 -13.14
C ALA A 24 -24.41 5.68 -11.82
N LEU A 25 -25.47 6.47 -11.60
CA LEU A 25 -25.70 7.19 -10.34
C LEU A 25 -25.93 6.23 -9.17
N VAL A 26 -26.77 5.21 -9.35
CA VAL A 26 -27.01 4.18 -8.32
C VAL A 26 -25.73 3.42 -8.01
N PHE A 27 -24.94 3.06 -9.02
CA PHE A 27 -23.64 2.43 -8.84
C PHE A 27 -22.67 3.35 -8.08
N ALA A 28 -22.57 4.62 -8.45
CA ALA A 28 -21.67 5.56 -7.79
C ALA A 28 -22.05 5.78 -6.31
N ILE A 29 -23.34 5.90 -6.00
CA ILE A 29 -23.83 6.00 -4.61
C ILE A 29 -23.53 4.72 -3.83
N GLY A 30 -23.83 3.55 -4.42
CA GLY A 30 -23.55 2.26 -3.80
C GLY A 30 -22.06 2.04 -3.55
N PHE A 31 -21.21 2.37 -4.52
CA PHE A 31 -19.77 2.33 -4.41
C PHE A 31 -19.28 3.25 -3.29
N LYS A 32 -19.78 4.49 -3.21
CA LYS A 32 -19.39 5.44 -2.17
C LYS A 32 -19.80 5.01 -0.76
N ILE A 33 -20.96 4.38 -0.63
CA ILE A 33 -21.40 3.80 0.66
C ILE A 33 -20.48 2.63 1.04
N TYR A 34 -20.16 1.75 0.09
CA TYR A 34 -19.29 0.60 0.31
C TYR A 34 -17.86 1.00 0.71
N THR A 35 -17.28 2.00 0.04
CA THR A 35 -15.94 2.50 0.34
C THR A 35 -15.90 3.43 1.55
N GLY A 36 -17.05 3.95 1.99
CA GLY A 36 -17.17 4.81 3.17
C GLY A 36 -17.10 4.06 4.50
N ASP A 37 -17.31 2.75 4.48
CA ASP A 37 -17.06 1.86 5.62
C ASP A 37 -15.63 1.33 5.52
N TYR A 38 -14.71 1.77 6.38
CA TYR A 38 -13.29 1.42 6.33
C TYR A 38 -12.66 1.51 7.73
N TYR A 39 -11.54 0.81 7.94
CA TYR A 39 -10.77 0.85 9.19
C TYR A 39 -10.05 2.18 9.33
N ARG A 40 -10.24 2.86 10.46
CA ARG A 40 -9.66 4.17 10.74
C ARG A 40 -8.34 4.04 11.49
N ALA A 41 -7.46 5.02 11.28
CA ALA A 41 -6.20 5.08 11.98
C ALA A 41 -6.43 5.27 13.50
N ASP A 42 -5.72 4.50 14.30
CA ASP A 42 -5.61 4.69 15.74
C ASP A 42 -4.53 5.74 16.04
N SER A 43 -4.98 6.97 16.27
CA SER A 43 -4.08 8.08 16.55
C SER A 43 -3.30 7.94 17.86
N GLU A 44 -3.80 7.17 18.83
CA GLU A 44 -3.14 7.00 20.13
C GLU A 44 -1.89 6.13 19.97
N VAL A 45 -2.03 4.97 19.32
CA VAL A 45 -0.91 4.08 18.99
C VAL A 45 0.13 4.80 18.11
N ILE A 46 -0.32 5.52 17.07
CA ILE A 46 0.59 6.28 16.20
C ILE A 46 1.37 7.33 16.99
N SER A 47 0.71 8.02 17.93
CA SER A 47 1.36 9.05 18.75
C SER A 47 2.35 8.44 19.74
N GLU A 48 2.06 7.26 20.28
CA GLU A 48 2.99 6.52 21.13
C GLU A 48 4.27 6.16 20.36
N ILE A 49 4.14 5.60 19.16
CA ILE A 49 5.27 5.25 18.29
C ILE A 49 6.07 6.50 17.93
N ALA A 50 5.39 7.56 17.48
CA ALA A 50 6.04 8.83 17.13
C ALA A 50 6.84 9.41 18.30
N GLY A 51 6.32 9.29 19.53
CA GLY A 51 7.00 9.72 20.75
C GLY A 51 8.29 8.95 21.04
N LYS A 52 8.35 7.66 20.68
CA LYS A 52 9.57 6.83 20.84
C LYS A 52 10.69 7.25 19.88
N SER A 53 10.34 7.80 18.71
CA SER A 53 11.33 8.28 17.73
C SER A 53 12.13 9.51 18.19
N ASN A 54 11.86 10.13 19.35
CA ASN A 54 12.67 11.20 19.96
C ASN A 54 13.13 12.30 18.97
N ASP A 55 12.19 12.86 18.21
CA ASP A 55 12.43 13.89 17.18
C ASP A 55 13.42 13.47 16.07
N GLN A 56 13.72 12.18 15.92
CA GLN A 56 14.57 11.65 14.84
C GLN A 56 13.84 11.57 13.50
N VAL A 57 12.53 11.78 13.46
CA VAL A 57 11.71 11.70 12.24
C VAL A 57 10.97 13.02 12.03
N GLN A 58 11.17 13.62 10.86
CA GLN A 58 10.39 14.78 10.42
C GLN A 58 9.28 14.32 9.48
N VAL A 59 8.06 14.80 9.71
CA VAL A 59 6.90 14.44 8.89
C VAL A 59 6.40 15.65 8.12
N PHE A 60 6.28 15.49 6.81
CA PHE A 60 5.65 16.43 5.90
C PHE A 60 4.40 15.80 5.30
N SER A 61 3.36 16.60 5.06
CA SER A 61 2.14 16.07 4.45
C SER A 61 1.42 17.08 3.58
N ASP A 62 0.65 16.55 2.65
CA ASP A 62 -0.37 17.27 1.88
C ASP A 62 -1.63 16.39 1.77
N ASP A 63 -2.58 16.78 0.90
CA ASP A 63 -3.84 16.06 0.71
C ASP A 63 -3.69 14.64 0.12
N ASP A 64 -2.53 14.32 -0.46
CA ASP A 64 -2.23 13.12 -1.24
C ASP A 64 -1.16 12.21 -0.62
N LEU A 65 -0.34 12.68 0.31
CA LEU A 65 0.88 12.00 0.74
C LEU A 65 1.31 12.42 2.14
N PHE A 66 1.80 11.45 2.93
CA PHE A 66 2.67 11.69 4.07
C PHE A 66 4.11 11.28 3.73
N VAL A 67 5.09 12.08 4.15
CA VAL A 67 6.52 11.86 3.93
C VAL A 67 7.21 11.85 5.29
N PHE A 68 7.88 10.75 5.61
CA PHE A 68 8.63 10.57 6.84
C PHE A 68 10.11 10.59 6.51
N VAL A 69 10.81 11.61 7.02
CA VAL A 69 12.20 11.91 6.70
C VAL A 69 13.07 11.61 7.92
N PRO A 70 14.11 10.76 7.79
CA PRO A 70 15.08 10.55 8.86
C PRO A 70 15.86 11.85 9.13
N SER A 71 16.05 12.20 10.40
CA SER A 71 16.81 13.38 10.82
C SER A 71 18.32 13.15 10.88
N ARG A 72 18.77 11.90 10.73
CA ARG A 72 20.20 11.54 10.67
C ARG A 72 20.79 11.86 9.29
N SER A 73 22.10 12.11 9.24
CA SER A 73 22.83 12.35 8.00
C SER A 73 22.92 11.09 7.13
N GLU A 74 22.54 11.26 5.86
CA GLU A 74 22.41 10.29 4.75
C GLU A 74 21.21 9.31 4.85
N VAL A 75 20.32 9.40 3.85
CA VAL A 75 19.16 8.51 3.67
C VAL A 75 19.66 7.20 3.07
N LYS A 76 19.25 6.06 3.61
CA LYS A 76 19.69 4.74 3.12
C LYS A 76 18.98 4.32 1.83
N ALA A 77 17.66 4.48 1.80
CA ALA A 77 16.80 4.12 0.68
C ALA A 77 15.46 4.85 0.77
N VAL A 78 14.69 4.82 -0.32
CA VAL A 78 13.31 5.30 -0.37
C VAL A 78 12.34 4.13 -0.37
N ILE A 79 11.29 4.21 0.44
CA ILE A 79 10.22 3.22 0.50
C ILE A 79 8.90 3.89 0.14
N VAL A 80 8.22 3.42 -0.91
CA VAL A 80 6.85 3.83 -1.24
C VAL A 80 5.87 2.77 -0.73
N PHE A 81 5.11 3.08 0.31
CA PHE A 81 4.25 2.12 0.98
C PHE A 81 2.79 2.23 0.50
N TYR A 82 2.26 1.17 -0.08
CA TYR A 82 0.89 1.07 -0.59
C TYR A 82 -0.03 0.55 0.52
N PRO A 83 -0.96 1.38 1.03
CA PRO A 83 -1.88 1.00 2.10
C PRO A 83 -2.82 -0.16 1.72
N GLY A 84 -3.27 -0.89 2.74
CA GLY A 84 -4.29 -1.94 2.58
C GLY A 84 -5.64 -1.41 2.10
N GLY A 85 -6.42 -2.30 1.47
CA GLY A 85 -7.75 -1.97 0.98
C GLY A 85 -8.73 -1.71 2.13
N LYS A 86 -9.54 -0.65 2.02
CA LYS A 86 -10.49 -0.21 3.06
C LYS A 86 -9.80 0.09 4.41
N VAL A 87 -8.57 0.59 4.39
CA VAL A 87 -7.85 1.09 5.57
C VAL A 87 -7.43 2.54 5.31
N GLU A 88 -7.67 3.42 6.29
CA GLU A 88 -7.16 4.79 6.26
C GLU A 88 -5.63 4.78 6.18
N TYR A 89 -5.07 5.44 5.16
CA TYR A 89 -3.63 5.35 4.89
C TYR A 89 -2.77 5.78 6.10
N GLN A 90 -3.21 6.76 6.90
CA GLN A 90 -2.48 7.18 8.10
C GLN A 90 -2.31 6.06 9.14
N ALA A 91 -3.09 4.98 9.08
CA ALA A 91 -2.90 3.84 9.97
C ALA A 91 -1.51 3.21 9.84
N TYR A 92 -0.86 3.33 8.68
CA TYR A 92 0.50 2.83 8.46
C TYR A 92 1.59 3.78 8.97
N SER A 93 1.24 4.94 9.53
CA SER A 93 2.21 5.93 10.01
C SER A 93 3.15 5.36 11.08
N GLY A 94 2.66 4.48 11.95
CA GLY A 94 3.49 3.81 12.95
C GLY A 94 4.68 3.07 12.33
N LEU A 95 4.41 2.23 11.32
CA LEU A 95 5.47 1.55 10.56
C LEU A 95 6.40 2.53 9.84
N MET A 96 5.87 3.63 9.31
CA MET A 96 6.69 4.63 8.64
C MET A 96 7.61 5.38 9.61
N TYR A 97 7.17 5.65 10.84
CA TYR A 97 8.02 6.21 11.89
C TYR A 97 9.18 5.26 12.24
N GLU A 98 8.89 3.98 12.45
CA GLU A 98 9.92 2.98 12.77
C GLU A 98 10.96 2.82 11.63
N LEU A 99 10.49 2.80 10.38
CA LEU A 99 11.39 2.74 9.21
C LEU A 99 12.20 4.03 9.05
N ALA A 100 11.58 5.19 9.25
CA ALA A 100 12.28 6.47 9.16
C ALA A 100 13.33 6.61 10.28
N ASP A 101 13.06 6.18 11.51
CA ASP A 101 14.07 6.18 12.59
C ASP A 101 15.27 5.27 12.26
N ARG A 102 15.04 4.21 11.48
CA ARG A 102 16.09 3.31 10.94
C ARG A 102 16.84 3.87 9.73
N GLY A 103 16.46 5.05 9.21
CA GLY A 103 17.20 5.79 8.17
C GLY A 103 16.58 5.74 6.77
N PHE A 104 15.33 5.32 6.63
CA PHE A 104 14.65 5.27 5.34
C PHE A 104 13.76 6.49 5.09
N LEU A 105 13.76 7.01 3.88
CA LEU A 105 12.79 8.01 3.45
C LEU A 105 11.49 7.28 3.07
N CYS A 106 10.42 7.46 3.85
CA CYS A 106 9.17 6.74 3.63
C CYS A 106 8.10 7.65 3.02
N LEU A 107 7.51 7.20 1.92
CA LEU A 107 6.44 7.85 1.19
C LEU A 107 5.16 7.03 1.38
N LEU A 108 4.17 7.62 2.04
CA LEU A 108 2.89 6.99 2.36
C LEU A 108 1.75 7.69 1.59
N PRO A 109 1.51 7.31 0.32
CA PRO A 109 0.44 7.89 -0.49
C PRO A 109 -0.95 7.59 0.06
N ARG A 110 -1.79 8.62 0.03
CA ARG A 110 -3.24 8.47 0.13
C ARG A 110 -3.77 7.79 -1.12
N MET A 111 -4.55 6.74 -0.93
CA MET A 111 -5.24 6.05 -2.01
C MET A 111 -6.69 6.55 -2.12
N PRO A 112 -7.21 6.87 -3.32
CA PRO A 112 -8.61 7.24 -3.50
C PRO A 112 -9.53 6.14 -2.93
N GLU A 113 -10.53 6.53 -2.15
CA GLU A 113 -11.49 5.60 -1.52
C GLU A 113 -10.83 4.47 -0.69
N ASN A 114 -9.60 4.67 -0.21
CA ASN A 114 -8.79 3.66 0.47
C ASN A 114 -8.59 2.38 -0.36
N LEU A 115 -8.47 2.51 -1.68
CA LEU A 115 -8.24 1.42 -2.62
C LEU A 115 -6.99 1.67 -3.48
N ALA A 116 -5.92 0.92 -3.22
CA ALA A 116 -4.63 1.12 -3.87
C ALA A 116 -4.65 0.99 -5.40
N PHE A 117 -5.52 0.13 -5.96
CA PHE A 117 -5.68 0.00 -7.41
C PHE A 117 -6.19 1.26 -8.11
N LEU A 118 -6.85 2.18 -7.40
CA LEU A 118 -7.30 3.46 -7.99
C LEU A 118 -6.16 4.46 -8.20
N ARG A 119 -4.98 4.17 -7.65
CA ARG A 119 -3.77 4.98 -7.77
C ARG A 119 -2.53 4.07 -7.73
N SER A 120 -2.52 3.03 -8.58
CA SER A 120 -1.39 2.10 -8.66
C SER A 120 -0.07 2.79 -9.05
N ASN A 121 -0.14 3.86 -9.83
CA ASN A 121 0.99 4.71 -10.21
C ASN A 121 1.33 5.81 -9.18
N ALA A 122 1.03 5.58 -7.89
CA ALA A 122 1.30 6.56 -6.83
C ALA A 122 2.78 7.03 -6.82
N ALA A 123 3.73 6.12 -7.04
CA ALA A 123 5.14 6.46 -7.09
C ALA A 123 5.46 7.50 -8.18
N ASP A 124 4.95 7.31 -9.41
CA ASP A 124 5.12 8.29 -10.50
C ASP A 124 4.47 9.63 -10.19
N ILE A 125 3.26 9.61 -9.62
CA ILE A 125 2.55 10.84 -9.24
C ILE A 125 3.40 11.62 -8.24
N ILE A 126 3.99 10.95 -7.24
CA ILE A 126 4.84 11.60 -6.24
C ILE A 126 6.12 12.14 -6.88
N LYS A 127 6.82 11.35 -7.70
CA LYS A 127 8.04 11.77 -8.43
C LYS A 127 7.77 13.02 -9.29
N ASN A 128 6.63 13.05 -9.98
CA ASN A 128 6.24 14.18 -10.84
C ASN A 128 5.76 15.41 -10.06
N LYS A 129 5.11 15.22 -8.91
CA LYS A 129 4.64 16.32 -8.05
C LYS A 129 5.81 17.02 -7.34
N TYR A 130 6.87 16.28 -7.04
CA TYR A 130 8.04 16.76 -6.30
C TYR A 130 9.36 16.52 -7.04
N PRO A 131 9.57 17.14 -8.22
CA PRO A 131 10.71 16.83 -9.09
C PRO A 131 12.07 17.12 -8.44
N ASP A 132 12.18 18.17 -7.62
CA ASP A 132 13.43 18.49 -6.91
C ASP A 132 13.77 17.46 -5.83
N ALA A 133 12.76 16.98 -5.09
CA ALA A 133 12.94 15.92 -4.10
C ALA A 133 13.22 14.57 -4.77
N ALA A 134 12.53 14.27 -5.87
CA ALA A 134 12.78 13.07 -6.68
C ALA A 134 14.20 13.07 -7.25
N LYS A 135 14.72 14.23 -7.67
CA LYS A 135 16.10 14.37 -8.12
C LYS A 135 17.10 14.15 -6.97
N TYR A 136 16.84 14.71 -5.79
CA TYR A 136 17.67 14.48 -4.60
C TYR A 136 17.70 12.99 -4.21
N ALA A 137 16.56 12.32 -4.29
CA ALA A 137 16.42 10.89 -4.03
C ALA A 137 16.80 10.00 -5.23
N GLY A 138 17.22 10.58 -6.36
CA GLY A 138 17.41 9.86 -7.62
C GLY A 138 18.60 8.90 -7.60
N ASP A 139 19.59 9.17 -6.75
CA ASP A 139 20.76 8.30 -6.56
C ASP A 139 20.57 7.26 -5.44
N LEU A 140 19.42 7.28 -4.75
CA LEU A 140 19.09 6.32 -3.71
C LEU A 140 18.45 5.07 -4.31
N ASP A 141 18.52 3.98 -3.56
CA ASP A 141 17.76 2.77 -3.90
C ASP A 141 16.28 2.96 -3.56
N TRP A 142 15.41 2.59 -4.51
CA TRP A 142 13.96 2.67 -4.35
C TRP A 142 13.34 1.30 -4.15
N TYR A 143 12.46 1.22 -3.15
CA TYR A 143 11.67 0.04 -2.83
C TYR A 143 10.19 0.38 -2.90
N LEU A 144 9.41 -0.55 -3.45
CA LEU A 144 7.98 -0.57 -3.26
C LEU A 144 7.66 -1.42 -2.04
N ALA A 145 6.63 -1.03 -1.30
CA ALA A 145 6.11 -1.83 -0.22
C ALA A 145 4.59 -1.80 -0.26
N GLY A 146 3.93 -2.80 0.30
CA GLY A 146 2.49 -2.72 0.47
C GLY A 146 1.91 -3.79 1.36
N HIS A 147 0.81 -3.43 2.00
CA HIS A 147 0.06 -4.32 2.86
C HIS A 147 -1.17 -4.91 2.15
N SER A 148 -1.38 -6.21 2.25
CA SER A 148 -2.59 -6.88 1.74
C SER A 148 -2.89 -6.47 0.28
N LEU A 149 -4.08 -5.93 0.01
CA LEU A 149 -4.44 -5.41 -1.33
C LEU A 149 -3.47 -4.35 -1.88
N GLY A 150 -2.87 -3.54 -1.00
CA GLY A 150 -1.84 -2.57 -1.36
C GLY A 150 -0.58 -3.22 -1.91
N GLY A 151 -0.16 -4.36 -1.34
CA GLY A 151 0.96 -5.14 -1.85
C GLY A 151 0.68 -5.72 -3.24
N VAL A 152 -0.53 -6.21 -3.47
CA VAL A 152 -0.97 -6.65 -4.81
C VAL A 152 -0.88 -5.49 -5.81
N ALA A 153 -1.41 -4.31 -5.47
CA ALA A 153 -1.35 -3.13 -6.33
C ALA A 153 0.10 -2.67 -6.60
N ALA A 154 0.97 -2.71 -5.58
CA ALA A 154 2.39 -2.39 -5.71
C ALA A 154 3.10 -3.36 -6.67
N THR A 155 2.80 -4.67 -6.58
CA THR A 155 3.39 -5.68 -7.49
C THR A 155 2.90 -5.52 -8.93
N THR A 156 1.61 -5.19 -9.11
CA THR A 156 1.06 -4.88 -10.44
C THR A 156 1.79 -3.69 -11.07
N TYR A 157 1.96 -2.60 -10.31
CA TYR A 157 2.70 -1.42 -10.77
C TYR A 157 4.16 -1.76 -11.09
N LEU A 158 4.85 -2.51 -10.22
CA LEU A 158 6.23 -2.95 -10.44
C LEU A 158 6.40 -3.79 -11.71
N GLY A 159 5.44 -4.67 -12.00
CA GLY A 159 5.44 -5.51 -13.20
C GLY A 159 5.54 -4.69 -14.50
N GLU A 160 5.00 -3.47 -14.50
CA GLU A 160 4.97 -2.56 -15.65
C GLU A 160 6.24 -1.70 -15.78
N GLN A 161 7.11 -1.63 -14.76
CA GLN A 161 8.31 -0.78 -14.77
C GLN A 161 9.51 -1.46 -15.42
N GLU A 162 10.48 -0.68 -15.90
CA GLU A 162 11.74 -1.23 -16.41
C GLU A 162 12.63 -1.77 -15.26
N ASP A 163 13.46 -2.77 -15.56
CA ASP A 163 14.42 -3.29 -14.58
C ASP A 163 15.43 -2.20 -14.19
N GLY A 164 15.80 -2.18 -12.91
CA GLY A 164 16.73 -1.19 -12.36
C GLY A 164 16.08 0.08 -11.80
N GLU A 165 14.79 0.33 -12.06
CA GLU A 165 14.07 1.46 -11.44
C GLU A 165 13.81 1.26 -9.94
N TYR A 166 13.63 -0.01 -9.53
CA TYR A 166 13.40 -0.42 -8.15
C TYR A 166 14.36 -1.54 -7.78
N LYS A 167 14.89 -1.53 -6.57
CA LYS A 167 15.77 -2.59 -6.05
C LYS A 167 15.01 -3.75 -5.45
N GLY A 168 13.78 -3.51 -4.98
CA GLY A 168 12.97 -4.58 -4.44
C GLY A 168 11.54 -4.19 -4.07
N ILE A 169 10.80 -5.22 -3.66
CA ILE A 169 9.43 -5.09 -3.17
C ILE A 169 9.24 -5.80 -1.83
N ILE A 170 8.55 -5.14 -0.91
CA ILE A 170 8.24 -5.63 0.44
C ILE A 170 6.74 -5.87 0.56
N LEU A 171 6.35 -7.10 0.86
CA LEU A 171 4.97 -7.53 0.94
C LEU A 171 4.61 -7.86 2.38
N CYS A 172 3.80 -7.01 3.00
CA CYS A 172 3.25 -7.23 4.34
C CYS A 172 1.89 -7.92 4.21
N ALA A 173 1.76 -9.16 4.68
CA ALA A 173 0.57 -10.00 4.56
C ALA A 173 -0.05 -9.97 3.14
N SER A 174 0.80 -10.10 2.12
CA SER A 174 0.43 -9.98 0.70
C SER A 174 1.24 -10.97 -0.15
N TYR A 175 0.86 -11.08 -1.41
CA TYR A 175 1.57 -11.86 -2.43
C TYR A 175 1.52 -11.14 -3.80
N PRO A 176 2.44 -11.45 -4.74
CA PRO A 176 2.39 -10.90 -6.09
C PRO A 176 1.10 -11.25 -6.83
N GLY A 177 0.46 -10.23 -7.42
CA GLY A 177 -0.69 -10.40 -8.32
C GLY A 177 -0.30 -10.63 -9.79
N VAL A 178 0.98 -10.45 -10.11
CA VAL A 178 1.57 -10.59 -11.45
C VAL A 178 2.87 -11.37 -11.36
N ASP A 179 3.32 -11.94 -12.48
CA ASP A 179 4.58 -12.69 -12.55
C ASP A 179 5.80 -11.74 -12.52
N LEU A 180 6.57 -11.81 -11.44
CA LEU A 180 7.83 -11.08 -11.26
C LEU A 180 9.06 -12.01 -11.36
N SER A 181 8.88 -13.28 -11.75
CA SER A 181 9.95 -14.29 -11.74
C SER A 181 11.13 -13.99 -12.66
N GLN A 182 10.93 -13.10 -13.64
CA GLN A 182 11.95 -12.65 -14.59
C GLN A 182 12.45 -11.24 -14.31
N LYS A 183 11.97 -10.56 -13.26
CA LYS A 183 12.42 -9.21 -12.89
C LYS A 183 13.72 -9.27 -12.10
N ASP A 184 14.58 -8.29 -12.33
CA ASP A 184 15.83 -8.09 -11.58
C ASP A 184 15.56 -7.25 -10.31
N VAL A 185 14.81 -7.83 -9.37
CA VAL A 185 14.41 -7.18 -8.11
C VAL A 185 14.44 -8.19 -6.96
N ARG A 186 14.75 -7.71 -5.75
CA ARG A 186 14.59 -8.50 -4.52
C ARG A 186 13.13 -8.49 -4.05
N LEU A 187 12.67 -9.58 -3.44
CA LEU A 187 11.34 -9.63 -2.82
C LEU A 187 11.45 -10.07 -1.36
N LEU A 188 10.82 -9.33 -0.46
CA LEU A 188 10.62 -9.73 0.93
C LEU A 188 9.13 -9.96 1.18
N SER A 189 8.76 -11.16 1.61
CA SER A 189 7.42 -11.48 2.10
C SER A 189 7.41 -11.58 3.61
N ILE A 190 6.54 -10.84 4.27
CA ILE A 190 6.39 -10.83 5.74
C ILE A 190 4.92 -11.05 6.08
N TYR A 191 4.61 -12.00 6.96
CA TYR A 191 3.23 -12.19 7.45
C TYR A 191 3.22 -12.73 8.89
N GLY A 192 2.09 -12.59 9.58
CA GLY A 192 1.92 -13.07 10.95
C GLY A 192 1.55 -14.56 11.01
N SER A 193 2.03 -15.29 12.02
CA SER A 193 1.70 -16.72 12.19
C SER A 193 0.22 -16.97 12.52
N GLU A 194 -0.45 -15.97 13.10
CA GLU A 194 -1.88 -16.00 13.45
C GLU A 194 -2.73 -15.24 12.42
N ASP A 195 -2.16 -14.89 11.25
CA ASP A 195 -2.92 -14.28 10.15
C ASP A 195 -3.86 -15.30 9.50
N THR A 196 -5.17 -15.12 9.71
CA THR A 196 -6.22 -15.91 9.09
C THR A 196 -6.93 -15.22 7.92
N VAL A 197 -6.50 -14.00 7.58
CA VAL A 197 -7.03 -13.20 6.46
C VAL A 197 -6.26 -13.51 5.18
N LEU A 198 -4.94 -13.70 5.29
CA LEU A 198 -4.07 -14.05 4.18
C LEU A 198 -4.51 -15.39 3.56
N ASN A 199 -4.87 -15.36 2.28
CA ASN A 199 -5.26 -16.57 1.57
C ASN A 199 -4.03 -17.43 1.27
N MET A 200 -3.71 -18.37 2.16
CA MET A 200 -2.52 -19.22 2.04
C MET A 200 -2.46 -20.05 0.75
N ASN A 201 -3.61 -20.47 0.21
CA ASN A 201 -3.64 -21.19 -1.07
C ASN A 201 -3.21 -20.30 -2.25
N ASN A 202 -3.60 -19.02 -2.26
CA ASN A 202 -3.13 -18.07 -3.26
C ASN A 202 -1.66 -17.68 -3.00
N TYR A 203 -1.29 -17.51 -1.73
CA TYR A 203 0.08 -17.23 -1.32
C TYR A 203 1.05 -18.31 -1.82
N ASP A 204 0.76 -19.59 -1.55
CA ASP A 204 1.61 -20.70 -1.98
C ASP A 204 1.72 -20.81 -3.50
N LYS A 205 0.61 -20.56 -4.22
CA LYS A 205 0.63 -20.51 -5.69
C LYS A 205 1.45 -19.33 -6.21
N SER A 206 1.43 -18.19 -5.52
CA SER A 206 2.15 -17.00 -5.94
C SER A 206 3.67 -17.20 -5.95
N ARG A 207 4.21 -18.20 -5.25
CA ARG A 207 5.65 -18.48 -5.21
C ARG A 207 6.26 -18.70 -6.59
N THR A 208 5.47 -19.13 -7.58
CA THR A 208 5.94 -19.23 -8.97
C THR A 208 6.14 -17.88 -9.66
N PHE A 209 5.59 -16.80 -9.09
CA PHE A 209 5.72 -15.41 -9.55
C PHE A 209 6.85 -14.66 -8.85
N TRP A 210 7.51 -15.28 -7.88
CA TRP A 210 8.54 -14.62 -7.10
C TRP A 210 9.85 -14.53 -7.91
N PRO A 211 10.58 -13.41 -7.83
CA PRO A 211 11.91 -13.30 -8.42
C PRO A 211 12.87 -14.28 -7.75
N SER A 212 14.02 -14.52 -8.38
CA SER A 212 15.02 -15.46 -7.84
C SER A 212 15.57 -15.06 -6.48
N GLU A 213 15.66 -13.75 -6.22
CA GLU A 213 16.11 -13.20 -4.93
C GLU A 213 14.92 -12.87 -4.04
N SER A 214 14.34 -13.90 -3.44
CA SER A 214 13.18 -13.75 -2.55
C SER A 214 13.43 -14.31 -1.15
N GLU A 215 12.98 -13.57 -0.15
CA GLU A 215 13.06 -13.90 1.27
C GLU A 215 11.66 -13.93 1.89
N GLU A 216 11.46 -14.82 2.87
CA GLU A 216 10.20 -14.96 3.59
C GLU A 216 10.46 -14.90 5.10
N TYR A 217 9.65 -14.13 5.80
CA TYR A 217 9.69 -14.01 7.24
C TYR A 217 8.28 -14.15 7.85
N VAL A 218 8.16 -14.99 8.88
CA VAL A 218 6.92 -15.17 9.62
C VAL A 218 7.07 -14.56 11.00
N ILE A 219 6.24 -13.57 11.32
CA ILE A 219 6.19 -12.93 12.63
C ILE A 219 5.37 -13.84 13.56
N ASP A 220 6.05 -14.53 14.47
CA ASP A 220 5.40 -15.38 15.47
C ASP A 220 4.45 -14.54 16.34
N GLY A 221 3.21 -15.01 16.49
CA GLY A 221 2.16 -14.34 17.23
C GLY A 221 1.48 -13.17 16.51
N GLY A 222 1.99 -12.76 15.35
CA GLY A 222 1.46 -11.65 14.58
C GLY A 222 0.19 -12.00 13.79
N ILE A 223 -0.58 -10.97 13.42
CA ILE A 223 -1.83 -11.08 12.63
C ILE A 223 -1.81 -10.15 11.41
N HIS A 224 -2.88 -10.17 10.61
CA HIS A 224 -2.96 -9.38 9.37
C HIS A 224 -2.94 -7.87 9.65
N SER A 225 -3.83 -7.40 10.53
CA SER A 225 -4.04 -5.96 10.73
C SER A 225 -2.86 -5.23 11.35
N TYR A 226 -2.04 -5.92 12.12
CA TYR A 226 -0.98 -5.35 12.95
C TYR A 226 0.25 -4.85 12.16
N PHE A 227 0.22 -4.87 10.83
CA PHE A 227 1.12 -4.06 10.01
C PHE A 227 0.74 -2.56 9.97
N GLY A 228 -0.46 -2.22 10.47
CA GLY A 228 -0.89 -0.83 10.68
C GLY A 228 -1.58 -0.64 12.03
N SER A 229 -1.61 0.59 12.49
CA SER A 229 -2.27 1.03 13.72
C SER A 229 -3.75 1.34 13.43
N TYR A 230 -4.58 0.31 13.30
CA TYR A 230 -6.04 0.45 13.13
C TYR A 230 -6.85 -0.61 13.89
N GLY A 231 -6.19 -1.35 14.78
CA GLY A 231 -6.78 -2.43 15.56
C GLY A 231 -7.11 -3.68 14.74
N ILE A 232 -7.69 -4.67 15.44
CA ILE A 232 -8.07 -5.96 14.86
C ILE A 232 -9.15 -5.77 13.78
N GLN A 233 -8.94 -6.38 12.62
CA GLN A 233 -9.92 -6.40 11.55
C GLN A 233 -10.78 -7.66 11.54
N GLU A 234 -11.91 -7.60 10.83
CA GLU A 234 -12.73 -8.77 10.57
C GLU A 234 -11.91 -9.87 9.88
N GLY A 235 -11.93 -11.07 10.45
CA GLY A 235 -11.25 -12.25 9.92
C GLY A 235 -9.82 -12.44 10.40
N ASP A 236 -9.28 -11.57 11.26
CA ASP A 236 -8.02 -11.81 11.95
C ASP A 236 -8.09 -13.02 12.91
N GLY A 237 -6.93 -13.61 13.17
CA GLY A 237 -6.75 -14.61 14.23
C GLY A 237 -6.64 -13.97 15.60
N ASN A 238 -6.13 -14.75 16.57
CA ASN A 238 -5.89 -14.25 17.93
C ASN A 238 -4.40 -13.94 18.10
N PRO A 239 -3.99 -12.66 18.13
CA PRO A 239 -2.59 -12.31 18.27
C PRO A 239 -2.07 -12.66 19.66
N SER A 240 -0.80 -13.04 19.76
CA SER A 240 -0.07 -13.20 21.04
C SER A 240 0.91 -12.08 21.33
N ILE A 241 1.10 -11.16 20.37
CA ILE A 241 1.85 -9.91 20.50
C ILE A 241 0.93 -8.70 20.26
N THR A 242 1.41 -7.51 20.55
CA THR A 242 0.74 -6.24 20.27
C THR A 242 1.00 -5.77 18.84
N ASP A 243 0.19 -4.82 18.35
CA ASP A 243 0.43 -4.15 17.07
C ASP A 243 1.76 -3.40 17.06
N LEU A 244 2.11 -2.75 18.17
CA LEU A 244 3.41 -2.10 18.38
C LEU A 244 4.57 -3.08 18.22
N GLU A 245 4.53 -4.24 18.89
CA GLU A 245 5.58 -5.25 18.78
C GLU A 245 5.70 -5.79 17.33
N GLN A 246 4.58 -6.04 16.65
CA GLN A 246 4.61 -6.47 15.26
C GLN A 246 5.18 -5.39 14.32
N ILE A 247 4.83 -4.12 14.52
CA ILE A 247 5.36 -2.99 13.75
C ILE A 247 6.88 -2.87 13.94
N GLU A 248 7.38 -2.97 15.19
CA GLU A 248 8.81 -2.92 15.49
C GLU A 248 9.56 -4.10 14.82
N ILE A 249 9.03 -5.34 14.93
CA ILE A 249 9.61 -6.52 14.29
C ILE A 249 9.61 -6.37 12.76
N ALA A 250 8.50 -5.93 12.18
CA ALA A 250 8.41 -5.72 10.73
C ALA A 250 9.44 -4.68 10.25
N ALA A 251 9.60 -3.58 10.98
CA ALA A 251 10.59 -2.56 10.64
C ALA A 251 12.04 -3.07 10.73
N ASP A 252 12.35 -3.92 11.71
CA ASP A 252 13.66 -4.56 11.85
C ASP A 252 13.98 -5.52 10.69
N VAL A 253 13.00 -6.36 10.33
CA VAL A 253 13.12 -7.30 9.21
C VAL A 253 13.30 -6.55 7.89
N ILE A 254 12.48 -5.52 7.64
CA ILE A 254 12.59 -4.67 6.44
C ILE A 254 13.94 -3.95 6.40
N SER A 255 14.38 -3.40 7.53
CA SER A 255 15.67 -2.70 7.59
C SER A 255 16.83 -3.64 7.31
N SER A 256 16.78 -4.88 7.79
CA SER A 256 17.82 -5.88 7.56
C SER A 256 17.86 -6.26 6.08
N PHE A 257 16.71 -6.59 5.50
CA PHE A 257 16.58 -6.90 4.07
C PHE A 257 17.15 -5.80 3.15
N ILE A 258 16.88 -4.52 3.44
CA ILE A 258 17.38 -3.42 2.61
C ILE A 258 18.89 -3.18 2.81
N CYS A 259 19.43 -3.43 4.00
CA CYS A 259 20.83 -3.11 4.33
C CYS A 259 21.83 -4.27 4.09
N GLU A 260 21.34 -5.47 3.75
CA GLU A 260 22.14 -6.61 3.28
C GLU A 260 22.62 -6.44 1.84
#